data_AF-A0A0C3A7M5-F1
#
_entry.id   AF-A0A0C3A7M5-F1
#
_cell.length_a   1.000
_cell.length_b   1.000
_cell.length_c   1.000
_cell.angle_alpha   90.00
_cell.angle_beta   90.00
_cell.angle_gamma   90.00
#
_symmetry.space_group_name_H-M   'P 1'
#
loop_
_entity.id
_entity.type
_entity.pdbx_description
1 polymer ?
#
loop_
_entity_poly.entity_id
_entity_poly.type
_entity_poly.pdbx_seq_one_letter_code
_entity_poly.pdbx_strand_id
1 'polypeptide(L)'
;MDSPIDNGPIRRPPERKRTQADQDKEDDKARKKAQEQLVQSWMDRLQLISVITTFFAANEAQLLGITTPSVDPESTDKILQTSNAMLASSLVLHSFSAVIAFIGAFVLVTYKLKEEKREELDNHEADGPMSRYRDKDGIYGVGSLRRSSPPTELLKAAHSIAVATAFVGFIFVVIGIICYIWAQQPRSVSIFSSATLLICILVSLTVVNPLQRAEKLIYQKS
;
A
#
# COMPACT_ATOMS: atom_id res chain seq x y z
N MET A 1 26.76 -56.90 54.96
CA MET A 1 26.70 -55.42 55.01
C MET A 1 26.02 -55.02 53.72
N ASP A 2 24.69 -55.01 53.73
CA ASP A 2 23.90 -54.70 52.54
C ASP A 2 23.49 -53.23 52.63
N SER A 3 24.02 -52.41 51.73
CA SER A 3 23.69 -50.99 51.64
C SER A 3 22.33 -50.82 50.95
N PRO A 4 21.41 -49.99 51.48
CA PRO A 4 20.13 -49.71 50.83
C PRO A 4 20.33 -48.94 49.53
N ILE A 5 19.67 -49.37 48.46
CA ILE A 5 19.57 -48.63 47.20
C ILE A 5 18.67 -47.41 47.44
N ASP A 6 19.26 -46.22 47.44
CA ASP A 6 18.56 -44.93 47.50
C ASP A 6 17.80 -44.69 46.18
N ASN A 7 16.49 -44.92 46.22
CA ASN A 7 15.57 -44.57 45.13
C ASN A 7 15.29 -43.06 45.20
N GLY A 8 16.18 -42.27 44.58
CA GLY A 8 15.98 -40.84 44.40
C GLY A 8 14.64 -40.50 43.71
N PRO A 9 14.09 -39.30 43.94
CA PRO A 9 12.75 -38.95 43.50
C PRO A 9 12.64 -38.99 41.96
N ILE A 10 11.69 -39.78 41.46
CA ILE A 10 11.33 -39.86 40.05
C ILE A 10 10.99 -38.43 39.57
N ARG A 11 11.86 -37.86 38.72
CA ARG A 11 11.58 -36.60 38.03
C ARG A 11 10.40 -36.84 37.10
N ARG A 12 9.21 -36.42 37.52
CA ARG A 12 8.02 -36.42 36.65
C ARG A 12 8.33 -35.60 35.40
N PRO A 13 8.07 -36.11 34.18
CA PRO A 13 8.21 -35.32 32.98
C PRO A 13 7.31 -34.07 33.09
N PRO A 14 7.74 -32.91 32.56
CA PRO A 14 6.96 -31.69 32.66
C PRO A 14 5.59 -31.89 32.03
N GLU A 15 4.56 -31.61 32.80
CA GLU A 15 3.16 -31.67 32.37
C GLU A 15 2.93 -30.58 31.30
N ARG A 16 2.75 -30.99 30.03
CA ARG A 16 2.37 -30.07 28.96
C ARG A 16 0.96 -29.54 29.25
N LYS A 17 0.87 -28.29 29.71
CA LYS A 17 -0.40 -27.58 29.97
C LYS A 17 -1.25 -27.28 28.73
N ARG A 18 -0.73 -27.53 27.51
CA ARG A 18 -1.39 -27.20 26.24
C ARG A 18 -1.35 -28.40 25.29
N THR A 19 -2.49 -28.69 24.68
CA THR A 19 -2.57 -29.70 23.61
C THR A 19 -2.07 -29.12 22.29
N GLN A 20 -1.62 -29.98 21.36
CA GLN A 20 -1.21 -29.55 20.02
C GLN A 20 -2.36 -28.84 19.28
N ALA A 21 -3.60 -29.31 19.47
CA ALA A 21 -4.79 -28.71 18.89
C ALA A 21 -5.04 -27.28 19.40
N ASP A 22 -4.76 -27.00 20.68
CA ASP A 22 -4.87 -25.65 21.24
C ASP A 22 -3.81 -24.70 20.66
N GLN A 23 -2.62 -25.21 20.37
CA GLN A 23 -1.53 -24.45 19.74
C GLN A 23 -1.85 -24.15 18.27
N ASP A 24 -2.27 -25.16 17.51
CA ASP A 24 -2.63 -25.01 16.10
C ASP A 24 -3.77 -23.98 15.93
N LYS A 25 -4.74 -23.98 16.86
CA LYS A 25 -5.85 -23.01 16.88
C LYS A 25 -5.39 -21.59 17.21
N GLU A 26 -4.38 -21.41 18.05
CA GLU A 26 -3.82 -20.09 18.36
C GLU A 26 -2.99 -19.56 17.19
N ASP A 27 -2.17 -20.41 16.57
CA ASP A 27 -1.34 -20.08 15.41
C ASP A 27 -2.21 -19.66 14.21
N ASP A 28 -3.32 -20.36 13.97
CA ASP A 28 -4.26 -20.01 12.90
C ASP A 28 -4.94 -18.64 13.14
N LYS A 29 -5.29 -18.32 14.40
CA LYS A 29 -5.83 -16.99 14.76
C LYS A 29 -4.78 -15.89 14.58
N ALA A 30 -3.54 -16.15 15.00
CA ALA A 30 -2.44 -15.21 14.82
C ALA A 30 -2.17 -14.94 13.34
N ARG A 31 -2.17 -15.98 12.51
CA ARG A 31 -1.99 -15.86 11.05
C ARG A 31 -3.12 -15.06 10.40
N LYS A 32 -4.38 -15.34 10.75
CA LYS A 32 -5.54 -14.59 10.21
C LYS A 32 -5.46 -13.11 10.57
N LYS A 33 -5.16 -12.79 11.83
CA LYS A 33 -4.98 -11.40 12.28
C LYS A 33 -3.86 -10.69 11.51
N ALA A 34 -2.75 -11.37 11.26
CA ALA A 34 -1.66 -10.82 10.45
C ALA A 34 -2.11 -10.55 9.00
N GLN A 35 -2.87 -11.46 8.40
CA GLN A 35 -3.42 -11.28 7.04
C GLN A 35 -4.38 -10.07 6.98
N GLU A 36 -5.30 -9.94 7.91
CA GLU A 36 -6.22 -8.81 8.00
C GLU A 36 -5.48 -7.47 8.15
N GLN A 37 -4.48 -7.41 9.02
CA GLN A 37 -3.66 -6.21 9.22
C GLN A 37 -2.89 -5.81 7.97
N LEU A 38 -2.32 -6.80 7.25
CA LEU A 38 -1.63 -6.55 5.99
C LEU A 38 -2.59 -5.98 4.94
N VAL A 39 -3.73 -6.64 4.72
CA VAL A 39 -4.72 -6.17 3.73
C VAL A 39 -5.23 -4.77 4.09
N GLN A 40 -5.50 -4.50 5.37
CA GLN A 40 -5.93 -3.18 5.81
C GLN A 40 -4.87 -2.11 5.50
N SER A 41 -3.61 -2.36 5.85
CA SER A 41 -2.52 -1.42 5.56
C SER A 41 -2.36 -1.15 4.07
N TRP A 42 -2.51 -2.17 3.23
CA TRP A 42 -2.45 -1.99 1.78
C TRP A 42 -3.62 -1.16 1.24
N MET A 43 -4.83 -1.40 1.74
CA MET A 43 -6.02 -0.64 1.35
C MET A 43 -5.87 0.84 1.71
N ASP A 44 -5.43 1.14 2.94
CA ASP A 44 -5.21 2.51 3.39
C ASP A 44 -4.18 3.24 2.51
N ARG A 45 -3.06 2.57 2.17
CA ARG A 45 -2.00 3.13 1.30
C ARG A 45 -2.50 3.40 -0.13
N LEU A 46 -3.23 2.45 -0.72
CA LEU A 46 -3.73 2.58 -2.08
C LEU A 46 -4.82 3.65 -2.17
N GLN A 47 -5.74 3.69 -1.21
CA GLN A 47 -6.76 4.73 -1.13
C GLN A 47 -6.13 6.12 -0.95
N LEU A 48 -5.13 6.24 -0.08
CA LEU A 48 -4.40 7.50 0.12
C LEU A 48 -3.77 8.00 -1.20
N ILE A 49 -3.09 7.12 -1.94
CA ILE A 49 -2.50 7.47 -3.25
C ILE A 49 -3.59 7.91 -4.22
N SER A 50 -4.69 7.16 -4.32
CA SER A 50 -5.78 7.47 -5.23
C SER A 50 -6.41 8.84 -4.97
N VAL A 51 -6.65 9.18 -3.70
CA VAL A 51 -7.25 10.46 -3.31
C VAL A 51 -6.29 11.62 -3.61
N ILE A 52 -5.03 11.49 -3.23
CA ILE A 52 -4.03 12.55 -3.45
C ILE A 52 -3.83 12.80 -4.96
N THR A 53 -3.64 11.75 -5.75
CA THR A 53 -3.39 11.88 -7.19
C THR A 53 -4.61 12.42 -7.94
N THR A 54 -5.83 12.06 -7.52
CA THR A 54 -7.05 12.65 -8.11
C THR A 54 -7.19 14.14 -7.76
N PHE A 55 -6.85 14.54 -6.53
CA PHE A 55 -6.83 15.96 -6.14
C PHE A 55 -5.85 16.76 -7.01
N PHE A 56 -4.66 16.24 -7.25
CA PHE A 56 -3.70 16.92 -8.14
C PHE A 56 -4.18 16.94 -9.58
N ALA A 57 -4.68 15.83 -10.11
CA ALA A 57 -5.30 15.80 -11.44
C ALA A 57 -6.41 16.86 -11.58
N ALA A 58 -7.25 17.05 -10.57
CA ALA A 58 -8.29 18.09 -10.59
C ALA A 58 -7.71 19.52 -10.62
N ASN A 59 -6.65 19.79 -9.85
CA ASN A 59 -5.97 21.09 -9.89
C ASN A 59 -5.26 21.32 -11.24
N GLU A 60 -4.66 20.28 -11.81
CA GLU A 60 -3.97 20.33 -13.10
C GLU A 60 -4.94 20.58 -14.24
N ALA A 61 -6.13 19.96 -14.21
CA ALA A 61 -7.20 20.23 -15.18
C ALA A 61 -7.68 21.69 -15.12
N GLN A 62 -7.84 22.23 -13.91
CA GLN A 62 -8.18 23.66 -13.73
C GLN A 62 -7.07 24.57 -14.25
N LEU A 63 -5.81 24.22 -13.98
CA LEU A 63 -4.65 24.96 -14.46
C LEU A 63 -4.59 24.96 -16.00
N LEU A 64 -4.78 23.81 -16.64
CA LEU A 64 -4.87 23.72 -18.11
C LEU A 64 -5.99 24.57 -18.70
N GLY A 65 -7.13 24.66 -18.00
CA GLY A 65 -8.24 25.53 -18.39
C GLY A 65 -7.86 27.00 -18.49
N ILE A 66 -6.84 27.45 -17.73
CA ILE A 66 -6.34 28.84 -17.76
C ILE A 66 -5.08 29.03 -18.61
N THR A 67 -4.26 27.99 -18.80
CA THR A 67 -2.98 28.09 -19.51
C THR A 67 -3.08 27.77 -21.00
N THR A 68 -4.15 27.10 -21.44
CA THR A 68 -4.37 26.75 -22.85
C THR A 68 -4.66 28.02 -23.65
N PRO A 69 -3.83 28.36 -24.66
CA PRO A 69 -4.02 29.55 -25.48
C PRO A 69 -5.29 29.45 -26.32
N SER A 70 -5.99 30.58 -26.48
CA SER A 70 -7.22 30.70 -27.28
C SER A 70 -6.98 31.02 -28.76
N VAL A 71 -5.72 31.12 -29.19
CA VAL A 71 -5.29 31.62 -30.52
C VAL A 71 -4.43 30.56 -31.21
N ASP A 72 -4.22 30.72 -32.53
CA ASP A 72 -3.54 29.75 -33.39
C ASP A 72 -2.21 29.20 -32.82
N PRO A 73 -2.00 27.87 -32.87
CA PRO A 73 -0.85 27.20 -32.28
C PRO A 73 0.49 27.64 -32.91
N GLU A 74 0.49 28.18 -34.12
CA GLU A 74 1.69 28.66 -34.83
C GLU A 74 2.23 30.00 -34.29
N SER A 75 1.39 30.81 -33.64
CA SER A 75 1.77 32.11 -33.06
C SER A 75 2.11 32.05 -31.57
N THR A 76 1.93 30.88 -30.95
CA THR A 76 2.07 30.71 -29.50
C THR A 76 3.54 30.57 -29.11
N ASP A 77 3.94 31.22 -28.02
CA ASP A 77 5.27 31.05 -27.43
C ASP A 77 5.57 29.56 -27.13
N LYS A 78 6.73 29.08 -27.59
CA LYS A 78 7.19 27.70 -27.38
C LYS A 78 7.27 27.34 -25.90
N ILE A 79 7.57 28.31 -25.03
CA ILE A 79 7.62 28.09 -23.58
C ILE A 79 6.20 27.81 -23.04
N LEU A 80 5.19 28.52 -23.52
CA LEU A 80 3.79 28.30 -23.14
C LEU A 80 3.26 26.97 -23.69
N GLN A 81 3.61 26.61 -24.92
CA GLN A 81 3.27 25.31 -25.50
C GLN A 81 3.90 24.16 -24.69
N THR A 82 5.17 24.31 -24.28
CA THR A 82 5.85 23.35 -23.41
C THR A 82 5.15 23.25 -22.06
N SER A 83 4.76 24.37 -21.46
CA SER A 83 4.00 24.39 -20.20
C SER A 83 2.72 23.56 -20.31
N ASN A 84 1.90 23.79 -21.33
CA ASN A 84 0.65 23.06 -21.53
C ASN A 84 0.87 21.57 -21.78
N ALA A 85 1.90 21.20 -22.55
CA ALA A 85 2.24 19.80 -22.78
C ALA A 85 2.64 19.09 -21.48
N MET A 86 3.42 19.75 -20.61
CA MET A 86 3.88 19.20 -19.33
C MET A 86 2.72 19.09 -18.33
N LEU A 87 1.85 20.09 -18.25
CA LEU A 87 0.66 20.05 -17.40
C LEU A 87 -0.34 18.96 -17.85
N ALA A 88 -0.58 18.83 -19.16
CA ALA A 88 -1.43 17.78 -19.71
C ALA A 88 -0.84 16.39 -19.49
N SER A 89 0.48 16.25 -19.62
CA SER A 89 1.16 14.98 -19.33
C SER A 89 1.09 14.62 -17.85
N SER A 90 1.26 15.60 -16.95
CA SER A 90 1.10 15.39 -15.50
C SER A 90 -0.31 14.89 -15.15
N LEU A 91 -1.33 15.55 -15.72
CA LEU A 91 -2.74 15.17 -15.56
C LEU A 91 -2.99 13.70 -15.91
N VAL A 92 -2.44 13.25 -17.04
CA VAL A 92 -2.58 11.87 -17.49
C VAL A 92 -1.87 10.91 -16.52
N LEU A 93 -0.66 11.26 -16.07
CA LEU A 93 0.13 10.44 -15.14
C LEU A 93 -0.54 10.32 -13.77
N HIS A 94 -1.06 11.41 -13.21
CA HIS A 94 -1.80 11.39 -11.94
C HIS A 94 -3.13 10.65 -12.06
N SER A 95 -3.86 10.83 -13.16
CA SER A 95 -5.10 10.08 -13.43
C SER A 95 -4.83 8.57 -13.55
N PHE A 96 -3.76 8.18 -14.26
CA PHE A 96 -3.36 6.77 -14.36
C PHE A 96 -2.97 6.19 -13.00
N SER A 97 -2.19 6.92 -12.20
CA SER A 97 -1.84 6.53 -10.84
C SER A 97 -3.08 6.30 -9.97
N ALA A 98 -4.06 7.21 -10.04
CA ALA A 98 -5.32 7.09 -9.33
C ALA A 98 -6.10 5.83 -9.72
N VAL A 99 -6.22 5.55 -11.02
CA VAL A 99 -6.93 4.36 -11.53
C VAL A 99 -6.25 3.07 -11.07
N ILE A 100 -4.92 2.98 -11.16
CA ILE A 100 -4.17 1.79 -10.71
C ILE A 100 -4.34 1.58 -9.20
N ALA A 101 -4.28 2.65 -8.41
CA ALA A 101 -4.47 2.59 -6.97
C ALA A 101 -5.91 2.15 -6.61
N PHE A 102 -6.90 2.68 -7.32
CA PHE A 102 -8.31 2.29 -7.17
C PHE A 102 -8.57 0.83 -7.52
N ILE A 103 -8.02 0.34 -8.64
CA ILE A 103 -8.12 -1.08 -9.03
C ILE A 103 -7.48 -1.98 -7.97
N GLY A 104 -6.30 -1.61 -7.46
CA GLY A 104 -5.63 -2.36 -6.39
C GLY A 104 -6.48 -2.45 -5.12
N ALA A 105 -7.12 -1.35 -4.72
CA ALA A 105 -8.03 -1.33 -3.57
C ALA A 105 -9.27 -2.20 -3.83
N PHE A 106 -9.85 -2.17 -5.03
CA PHE A 106 -11.00 -2.99 -5.39
C PHE A 106 -10.67 -4.50 -5.34
N VAL A 107 -9.49 -4.90 -5.84
CA VAL A 107 -9.01 -6.29 -5.74
C VAL A 107 -8.94 -6.74 -4.27
N LEU A 108 -8.46 -5.90 -3.35
CA LEU A 108 -8.43 -6.23 -1.93
C LEU A 108 -9.83 -6.38 -1.32
N VAL A 109 -10.75 -5.49 -1.68
CA VAL A 109 -12.14 -5.56 -1.20
C VAL A 109 -12.77 -6.87 -1.66
N THR A 110 -12.61 -7.25 -2.94
CA THR A 110 -13.14 -8.53 -3.43
C THR A 110 -12.47 -9.74 -2.79
N TYR A 111 -11.20 -9.63 -2.42
CA TYR A 111 -10.49 -10.66 -1.66
C TYR A 111 -11.07 -10.79 -0.25
N LYS A 112 -11.28 -9.69 0.48
CA LYS A 112 -11.91 -9.71 1.82
C LYS A 112 -13.31 -10.32 1.78
N LEU A 113 -14.15 -9.90 0.84
CA LEU A 113 -15.51 -10.44 0.69
C LEU A 113 -15.52 -11.95 0.40
N LYS A 114 -14.56 -12.43 -0.40
CA LYS A 114 -14.41 -13.88 -0.67
C LYS A 114 -13.93 -14.64 0.57
N GLU A 115 -13.04 -14.04 1.35
CA GLU A 115 -12.54 -14.64 2.59
C GLU A 115 -13.65 -14.73 3.65
N GLU A 116 -14.38 -13.64 3.90
CA GLU A 116 -15.51 -13.59 4.84
C GLU A 116 -16.59 -14.63 4.48
N LYS A 117 -17.00 -14.68 3.20
CA LYS A 117 -18.00 -15.65 2.74
C LYS A 117 -17.54 -17.11 2.90
N ARG A 118 -16.23 -17.38 2.74
CA ARG A 118 -15.68 -18.72 2.95
C ARG A 118 -15.73 -19.12 4.41
N GLU A 119 -15.48 -18.18 5.32
CA GLU A 119 -15.55 -18.42 6.76
C GLU A 119 -16.97 -18.64 7.25
N GLU A 120 -17.95 -17.94 6.70
CA GLU A 120 -19.38 -18.22 6.97
C GLU A 120 -19.73 -19.66 6.58
N LEU A 121 -19.30 -20.12 5.39
CA LEU A 121 -19.57 -21.49 4.94
C LEU A 121 -18.90 -22.54 5.85
N ASP A 122 -17.64 -22.34 6.23
CA ASP A 122 -16.90 -23.23 7.15
C ASP A 122 -17.62 -23.32 8.52
N ASN A 123 -18.15 -22.19 9.03
CA ASN A 123 -18.90 -22.15 10.28
C ASN A 123 -20.27 -22.87 10.19
N HIS A 124 -20.98 -22.71 9.07
CA HIS A 124 -22.26 -23.40 8.84
C HIS A 124 -22.08 -24.93 8.68
N GLU A 125 -20.96 -25.39 8.11
CA GLU A 125 -20.65 -26.83 8.00
C GLU A 125 -20.33 -27.45 9.37
N ALA A 126 -19.74 -26.68 10.29
CA ALA A 126 -19.41 -27.15 11.64
C ALA A 126 -20.66 -27.43 12.52
N ASP A 127 -21.77 -26.72 12.29
CA ASP A 127 -23.03 -26.85 13.05
C ASP A 127 -24.02 -27.87 12.45
N GLY A 128 -23.73 -28.44 11.28
CA GLY A 128 -24.60 -29.43 10.63
C GLY A 128 -24.62 -30.81 11.33
N PRO A 129 -25.70 -31.61 11.21
CA PRO A 129 -25.80 -32.94 11.83
C PRO A 129 -24.74 -33.94 11.34
N MET A 130 -24.09 -33.64 10.21
CA MET A 130 -22.99 -34.41 9.62
C MET A 130 -21.64 -34.21 10.36
N SER A 131 -21.47 -33.10 11.10
CA SER A 131 -20.28 -32.78 11.89
C SER A 131 -20.07 -33.77 13.05
N ARG A 132 -21.17 -34.28 13.65
CA ARG A 132 -21.13 -35.25 14.76
C ARG A 132 -20.65 -36.66 14.35
N TYR A 133 -20.61 -36.97 13.04
CA TYR A 133 -20.09 -38.25 12.53
C TYR A 133 -18.59 -38.19 12.18
N ARG A 134 -18.01 -36.99 12.03
CA ARG A 134 -16.63 -36.78 11.57
C ARG A 134 -15.56 -36.91 12.67
N ASP A 135 -15.98 -37.05 13.93
CA ASP A 135 -15.05 -37.16 15.08
C ASP A 135 -14.53 -38.60 15.30
N LYS A 136 -15.10 -39.60 14.61
CA LYS A 136 -14.77 -41.03 14.84
C LYS A 136 -13.81 -41.64 13.84
N ASP A 137 -13.76 -41.10 12.62
CA ASP A 137 -12.89 -41.61 11.57
C ASP A 137 -11.81 -40.58 11.31
N GLY A 138 -10.65 -40.76 11.94
CA GLY A 138 -9.46 -39.88 11.86
C GLY A 138 -8.81 -39.82 10.47
N ILE A 139 -9.61 -39.74 9.41
CA ILE A 139 -9.20 -39.62 8.03
C ILE A 139 -9.17 -38.13 7.71
N TYR A 140 -8.00 -37.55 7.96
CA TYR A 140 -7.43 -36.34 7.34
C TYR A 140 -8.36 -35.14 7.22
N GLY A 141 -8.01 -34.06 7.92
CA GLY A 141 -8.58 -32.73 7.73
C GLY A 141 -8.53 -32.27 6.27
N VAL A 142 -9.59 -32.54 5.52
CA VAL A 142 -9.90 -31.91 4.24
C VAL A 142 -10.44 -30.51 4.53
N GLY A 143 -9.61 -29.67 5.14
CA GLY A 143 -9.89 -28.25 5.39
C GLY A 143 -8.73 -27.34 4.94
N SER A 144 -7.58 -27.92 4.59
CA SER A 144 -6.41 -27.22 4.05
C SER A 144 -6.43 -27.17 2.52
N LEU A 145 -7.60 -26.87 1.93
CA LEU A 145 -7.63 -26.38 0.56
C LEU A 145 -6.95 -25.01 0.56
N ARG A 146 -5.63 -25.03 0.36
CA ARG A 146 -4.79 -23.96 -0.18
C ARG A 146 -5.37 -22.57 0.11
N ARG A 147 -5.28 -22.16 1.38
CA ARG A 147 -5.72 -20.82 1.82
C ARG A 147 -4.99 -19.82 0.95
N SER A 148 -5.71 -19.21 0.01
CA SER A 148 -5.16 -18.31 -0.99
C SER A 148 -4.41 -17.21 -0.26
N SER A 149 -3.09 -17.16 -0.40
CA SER A 149 -2.33 -16.01 0.08
C SER A 149 -2.92 -14.74 -0.55
N PRO A 150 -3.03 -13.63 0.20
CA PRO A 150 -3.47 -12.37 -0.38
C PRO A 150 -2.58 -12.07 -1.61
N PRO A 151 -3.13 -11.50 -2.70
CA PRO A 151 -2.40 -11.24 -3.95
C PRO A 151 -1.36 -10.10 -3.81
N THR A 152 -0.46 -10.24 -2.84
CA THR A 152 0.50 -9.22 -2.40
C THR A 152 1.49 -8.85 -3.49
N GLU A 153 1.84 -9.76 -4.38
CA GLU A 153 2.76 -9.48 -5.50
C GLU A 153 2.15 -8.52 -6.53
N LEU A 154 0.87 -8.72 -6.88
CA LEU A 154 0.15 -7.81 -7.77
C LEU A 154 -0.04 -6.44 -7.11
N LEU A 155 -0.30 -6.43 -5.79
CA LEU A 155 -0.43 -5.20 -5.03
C LEU A 155 0.87 -4.42 -4.91
N LYS A 156 2.00 -5.09 -4.67
CA LYS A 156 3.32 -4.47 -4.66
C LYS A 156 3.63 -3.83 -6.01
N ALA A 157 3.34 -4.54 -7.10
CA ALA A 157 3.54 -4.02 -8.45
C ALA A 157 2.63 -2.81 -8.72
N ALA A 158 1.33 -2.91 -8.42
CA ALA A 158 0.37 -1.83 -8.62
C ALA A 158 0.74 -0.59 -7.80
N HIS A 159 1.10 -0.77 -6.53
CA HIS A 159 1.55 0.32 -5.66
C HIS A 159 2.85 0.95 -6.17
N SER A 160 3.83 0.14 -6.56
CA SER A 160 5.10 0.62 -7.09
C SER A 160 4.90 1.46 -8.36
N ILE A 161 4.10 0.96 -9.31
CA ILE A 161 3.78 1.68 -10.55
C ILE A 161 3.00 2.97 -10.25
N ALA A 162 2.02 2.92 -9.35
CA ALA A 162 1.24 4.09 -8.97
C ALA A 162 2.12 5.17 -8.34
N VAL A 163 3.00 4.80 -7.40
CA VAL A 163 3.94 5.73 -6.75
C VAL A 163 4.94 6.30 -7.76
N ALA A 164 5.53 5.45 -8.61
CA ALA A 164 6.48 5.89 -9.63
C ALA A 164 5.84 6.88 -10.61
N THR A 165 4.64 6.56 -11.10
CA THR A 165 3.92 7.41 -12.04
C THR A 165 3.51 8.74 -11.39
N ALA A 166 3.03 8.71 -10.14
CA ALA A 166 2.69 9.93 -9.40
C ALA A 166 3.91 10.84 -9.22
N PHE A 167 5.06 10.27 -8.90
CA PHE A 167 6.32 11.00 -8.76
C PHE A 167 6.76 11.67 -10.07
N VAL A 168 6.70 10.96 -11.19
CA VAL A 168 6.98 11.54 -12.51
C VAL A 168 5.99 12.66 -12.84
N GLY A 169 4.70 12.48 -12.52
CA GLY A 169 3.70 13.54 -12.64
C GLY A 169 4.07 14.79 -11.85
N PHE A 170 4.49 14.66 -10.58
CA PHE A 170 4.94 15.82 -9.81
C PHE A 170 6.12 16.58 -10.43
N ILE A 171 7.07 15.85 -11.06
CA ILE A 171 8.16 16.51 -11.80
C ILE A 171 7.59 17.29 -12.97
N PHE A 172 6.64 16.70 -13.70
CA PHE A 172 6.04 17.31 -14.88
C PHE A 172 5.21 18.54 -14.53
N VAL A 173 4.44 18.50 -13.43
CA VAL A 173 3.67 19.66 -12.97
C VAL A 173 4.60 20.82 -12.57
N VAL A 174 5.70 20.52 -11.87
CA VAL A 174 6.68 21.55 -11.47
C VAL A 174 7.30 22.20 -12.69
N ILE A 175 7.74 21.41 -13.67
CA ILE A 175 8.30 21.94 -14.93
C ILE A 175 7.23 22.78 -15.65
N GLY A 176 6.00 22.26 -15.77
CA GLY A 176 4.89 22.96 -16.41
C GLY A 176 4.57 24.32 -15.78
N ILE A 177 4.52 24.39 -14.45
CA ILE A 177 4.30 25.63 -13.69
C ILE A 177 5.46 26.61 -13.90
N ILE A 178 6.71 26.15 -13.84
CA ILE A 178 7.87 27.02 -14.09
C ILE A 178 7.80 27.59 -15.50
N CYS A 179 7.59 26.75 -16.53
CA CYS A 179 7.44 27.21 -17.90
C CYS A 179 6.30 28.23 -18.04
N TYR A 180 5.15 28.00 -17.40
CA TYR A 180 4.03 28.95 -17.42
C TYR A 180 4.42 30.32 -16.84
N ILE A 181 5.05 30.31 -15.65
CA ILE A 181 5.48 31.53 -14.96
C ILE A 181 6.51 32.29 -15.80
N TRP A 182 7.43 31.60 -16.47
CA TRP A 182 8.41 32.24 -17.34
C TRP A 182 7.82 32.79 -18.65
N ALA A 183 6.75 32.17 -19.17
CA ALA A 183 6.07 32.64 -20.38
C ALA A 183 5.19 33.87 -20.10
N GLN A 184 4.47 33.89 -18.97
CA GLN A 184 3.39 34.87 -18.74
C GLN A 184 3.70 35.95 -17.70
N GLN A 185 4.66 35.75 -16.80
CA GLN A 185 4.91 36.69 -15.69
C GLN A 185 6.12 37.61 -15.95
N PRO A 186 6.16 38.80 -15.30
CA PRO A 186 7.35 39.65 -15.32
C PRO A 186 8.58 38.92 -14.75
N ARG A 187 9.76 39.19 -15.31
CA ARG A 187 11.03 38.51 -14.93
C ARG A 187 11.31 38.50 -13.43
N SER A 188 10.95 39.56 -12.71
CA SER A 188 11.14 39.65 -11.26
C SER A 188 10.33 38.58 -10.52
N VAL A 189 9.07 38.36 -10.92
CA VAL A 189 8.19 37.35 -10.34
C VAL A 189 8.72 35.96 -10.65
N SER A 190 9.11 35.70 -11.91
CA SER A 190 9.59 34.38 -12.32
C SER A 190 10.86 33.94 -11.60
N ILE A 191 11.81 34.86 -11.39
CA ILE A 191 13.03 34.61 -10.62
C ILE A 191 12.68 34.30 -9.16
N PHE A 192 11.84 35.14 -8.54
CA PHE A 192 11.46 34.95 -7.14
C PHE A 192 10.73 33.62 -6.92
N SER A 193 9.71 33.31 -7.74
CA SER A 193 8.96 32.06 -7.65
C SER A 193 9.85 30.82 -7.84
N SER A 194 10.80 30.88 -8.78
CA SER A 194 11.75 29.77 -9.00
C SER A 194 12.66 29.56 -7.79
N ALA A 195 13.14 30.64 -7.16
CA ALA A 195 13.94 30.57 -5.94
C ALA A 195 13.14 30.02 -4.75
N THR A 196 11.89 30.44 -4.58
CA THR A 196 11.00 29.92 -3.53
C THR A 196 10.78 28.42 -3.70
N LEU A 197 10.49 27.95 -4.92
CA LEU A 197 10.30 26.53 -5.21
C LEU A 197 11.56 25.71 -4.90
N LEU A 198 12.75 26.22 -5.27
CA LEU A 198 14.02 25.57 -4.95
C LEU A 198 14.22 25.45 -3.43
N ILE A 199 13.92 26.50 -2.66
CA ILE A 199 13.99 26.48 -1.20
C ILE A 199 13.03 25.42 -0.64
N CYS A 200 11.79 25.35 -1.13
CA CYS A 200 10.83 24.34 -0.71
C CYS A 200 11.35 22.91 -0.94
N ILE A 201 11.94 22.64 -2.11
CA ILE A 201 12.53 21.33 -2.42
C ILE A 201 13.70 21.02 -1.48
N LEU A 202 14.60 21.97 -1.26
CA LEU A 202 15.75 21.79 -0.35
C LEU A 202 15.29 21.52 1.09
N VAL A 203 14.28 22.25 1.58
CA VAL A 203 13.69 22.02 2.90
C VAL A 203 13.05 20.64 2.99
N SER A 204 12.33 20.19 1.94
CA SER A 204 11.78 18.83 1.91
C SER A 204 12.90 17.76 1.99
N LEU A 205 13.99 17.94 1.26
CA LEU A 205 15.12 17.00 1.28
C LEU A 205 15.83 16.97 2.65
N THR A 206 16.02 18.12 3.29
CA THR A 206 16.65 18.18 4.61
C THR A 206 15.79 17.57 5.72
N VAL A 207 14.46 17.56 5.56
CA VAL A 207 13.54 16.90 6.51
C VAL A 207 13.44 15.39 6.24
N VAL A 208 13.42 14.96 4.99
CA VAL A 208 13.27 13.54 4.62
C VAL A 208 14.54 12.72 4.92
N ASN A 209 15.72 13.28 4.65
CA ASN A 209 17.00 12.60 4.88
C ASN A 209 17.21 12.10 6.32
N PRO A 210 16.99 12.89 7.39
CA PRO A 210 17.15 12.42 8.77
C PRO A 210 16.09 11.38 9.15
N LEU A 211 14.87 11.44 8.61
CA LEU A 211 13.84 10.44 8.84
C LEU A 211 14.26 9.08 8.26
N GLN A 212 14.73 9.06 7.01
CA GLN A 212 15.23 7.84 6.39
C GLN A 212 16.46 7.28 7.12
N ARG A 213 17.32 8.16 7.63
CA ARG A 213 18.49 7.75 8.42
C ARG A 213 18.07 7.15 9.77
N ALA A 214 17.10 7.75 10.46
CA ALA A 214 16.57 7.24 11.71
C ALA A 214 15.91 5.86 11.55
N GLU A 215 15.13 5.66 10.48
CA GLU A 215 14.50 4.38 10.18
C GLU A 215 15.54 3.27 9.93
N LYS A 216 16.60 3.56 9.16
CA LYS A 216 17.69 2.60 8.93
C LYS A 216 18.43 2.22 10.21
N LEU A 217 18.63 3.17 11.13
CA LEU A 217 19.29 2.91 12.41
C LEU A 217 18.42 2.05 13.35
N ILE A 218 17.10 2.21 13.31
CA ILE A 218 16.17 1.38 14.07
C ILE A 218 16.16 -0.05 13.50
N TYR A 219 16.13 -0.20 12.18
CA TYR A 219 16.12 -1.50 11.53
C TYR A 219 17.41 -2.31 11.76
N GLN A 220 18.56 -1.63 11.86
CA GLN A 220 19.82 -2.32 12.19
C GLN A 220 19.94 -2.77 13.66
N LYS A 221 19.12 -2.22 14.56
CA LYS A 221 19.19 -2.48 16.00
C LYS A 221 18.15 -3.50 16.48
N SER A 222 17.16 -3.82 15.65
CA SER A 222 16.14 -4.85 15.90
C SER A 222 16.55 -6.20 15.30
#